data_AF-A0A9P9DA22-F1
#
_entry.id   AF-A0A9P9DA22-F1
#
_cell.length_a   1.000
_cell.length_b   1.000
_cell.length_c   1.000
_cell.angle_alpha   90.00
_cell.angle_beta   90.00
_cell.angle_gamma   90.00
#
_symmetry.space_group_name_H-M   'P 1'
#
loop_
_entity.id
_entity.type
_entity.pdbx_description
1 polymer ?
#
loop_
_entity_poly.entity_id
_entity_poly.type
_entity_poly.pdbx_seq_one_letter_code
_entity_poly.pdbx_strand_id
1 'polypeptide(L)'
;MLTLRRHDLDNLRTYLAGLVITGHTAIVYGSGGQWPIRSATVPPGTSPPLVAFSGFNQTFFMALFFWVSGRVSAQSMQRAVSPKGGNASGVAAFVRAKLWRLGIPTAVYSIAGYPIAHILVLPHWDIGTVTGCLRAQWGALRGARGPVWYSATLLAFDIAAAGLTGACGGVLPSVSDGAYDALSRWGWLVVMGSSFVARTRWPIDAPDRLPLLDVRAGYLSQYLYAYALGWLSLGRGEARMKSPWEEGSRSSEAGVSKEEEEKEKKAAAGRPARGPLSMSSATALSLGIMLLAFAPVLVRVRPETLKKDLSQYMGGWNYQALLYTLWNEFSLVIVGPALMALFQRRYARPATSRTFSARYSYAAFLVHTPINVAIELLVEAVLCPGGEKAAWMSSAAWKAAGPGGTTTATSTKSVPVTKTEHTTHETIINGVLTNTEPATGIVIRGVAQTVTIFTKDTTTIGVADITTVLYTIISQNITHMVTTTEELVSTISDIAVGTQT
;
A
#
# COMPACT_ATOMS: atom_id res chain seq x y z
N MET A 1 -21.93 -19.39 -13.97
CA MET A 1 -21.11 -18.16 -14.15
C MET A 1 -19.63 -18.53 -13.96
N LEU A 2 -18.87 -18.70 -15.04
CA LEU A 2 -17.41 -18.79 -14.96
C LEU A 2 -16.92 -17.46 -14.40
N THR A 3 -16.41 -17.43 -13.18
CA THR A 3 -15.81 -16.20 -12.63
C THR A 3 -14.51 -15.95 -13.40
N LEU A 4 -14.57 -15.06 -14.40
CA LEU A 4 -13.39 -14.60 -15.11
C LEU A 4 -12.38 -14.10 -14.07
N ARG A 5 -11.15 -14.60 -14.16
CA ARG A 5 -10.06 -14.15 -13.30
C ARG A 5 -9.87 -12.65 -13.49
N ARG A 6 -9.94 -11.90 -12.40
CA ARG A 6 -9.80 -10.44 -12.42
C ARG A 6 -8.34 -10.01 -12.33
N HIS A 7 -7.73 -9.83 -13.50
CA HIS A 7 -6.34 -9.42 -13.63
C HIS A 7 -6.07 -8.03 -13.04
N ASP A 8 -7.05 -7.13 -13.08
CA ASP A 8 -6.96 -5.81 -12.45
C ASP A 8 -6.73 -5.90 -10.93
N LEU A 9 -7.45 -6.79 -10.23
CA LEU A 9 -7.26 -7.01 -8.78
C LEU A 9 -5.99 -7.77 -8.44
N ASP A 10 -5.53 -8.66 -9.32
CA ASP A 10 -4.27 -9.38 -9.17
C ASP A 10 -3.08 -8.42 -9.31
N ASN A 11 -3.13 -7.53 -10.30
CA ASN A 11 -2.12 -6.49 -10.52
C ASN A 11 -2.15 -5.46 -9.38
N LEU A 12 -3.35 -5.05 -8.93
CA LEU A 12 -3.49 -4.13 -7.79
C LEU A 12 -2.86 -4.72 -6.52
N ARG A 13 -3.13 -5.99 -6.21
CA ARG A 13 -2.50 -6.68 -5.05
C ARG A 13 -0.98 -6.71 -5.16
N THR A 14 -0.46 -6.94 -6.36
CA THR A 14 0.99 -6.95 -6.61
C THR A 14 1.58 -5.56 -6.40
N TYR A 15 0.91 -4.51 -6.91
CA TYR A 15 1.31 -3.12 -6.69
C TYR A 15 1.30 -2.73 -5.21
N LEU A 16 0.24 -3.07 -4.48
CA LEU A 16 0.14 -2.81 -3.04
C LEU A 16 1.23 -3.54 -2.25
N ALA A 17 1.62 -4.75 -2.67
CA ALA A 17 2.74 -5.47 -2.06
C ALA A 17 4.08 -4.76 -2.33
N GLY A 18 4.26 -4.20 -3.53
CA GLY A 18 5.39 -3.32 -3.83
C GLY A 18 5.42 -2.08 -2.93
N LEU A 19 4.27 -1.44 -2.67
CA LEU A 19 4.18 -0.31 -1.75
C LEU A 19 4.57 -0.67 -0.31
N VAL A 20 4.29 -1.89 0.17
CA VAL A 20 4.78 -2.37 1.48
C VAL A 20 6.30 -2.34 1.52
N ILE A 21 6.94 -2.92 0.49
CA ILE A 21 8.40 -3.01 0.37
C ILE A 21 9.01 -1.60 0.34
N THR A 22 8.48 -0.72 -0.50
CA THR A 22 8.96 0.66 -0.62
C THR A 22 8.74 1.46 0.66
N GLY A 23 7.58 1.29 1.31
CA GLY A 23 7.26 1.95 2.57
C GLY A 23 8.25 1.58 3.68
N HIS A 24 8.55 0.29 3.84
CA HIS A 24 9.54 -0.16 4.83
C HIS A 24 10.95 0.31 4.52
N THR A 25 11.33 0.32 3.25
CA THR A 25 12.62 0.89 2.81
C THR A 25 12.69 2.39 3.11
N ALA A 26 11.60 3.14 2.91
CA ALA A 26 11.53 4.57 3.21
C ALA A 26 11.74 4.87 4.70
N ILE A 27 11.34 3.95 5.61
CA ILE A 27 11.56 4.11 7.05
C ILE A 27 13.06 4.16 7.38
N VAL A 28 13.86 3.31 6.71
CA VAL A 28 15.32 3.26 6.90
C VAL A 28 15.98 4.57 6.52
N TYR A 29 15.51 5.19 5.45
CA TYR A 29 16.10 6.39 4.87
C TYR A 29 15.36 7.69 5.25
N GLY A 30 14.52 7.69 6.29
CA GLY A 30 14.08 8.96 6.91
C GLY A 30 12.58 9.30 6.83
N SER A 31 11.69 8.37 6.46
CA SER A 31 10.23 8.61 6.54
C SER A 31 9.66 8.57 7.97
N GLY A 32 10.41 8.02 8.92
CA GLY A 32 9.94 7.81 10.30
C GLY A 32 9.10 6.53 10.45
N GLY A 33 9.24 5.86 11.59
CA GLY A 33 8.61 4.56 11.83
C GLY A 33 9.51 3.60 12.60
N GLN A 34 9.09 2.34 12.67
CA GLN A 34 9.86 1.27 13.31
C GLN A 34 10.23 0.22 12.26
N TRP A 35 11.52 -0.08 12.18
CA TRP A 35 12.10 -1.09 11.31
C TRP A 35 13.37 -1.64 11.99
N PRO A 36 13.79 -2.89 11.70
CA PRO A 36 14.96 -3.49 12.37
C PRO A 36 16.26 -2.72 12.18
N ILE A 37 16.42 -2.05 11.04
CA ILE A 37 17.59 -1.23 10.69
C ILE A 37 17.19 0.24 10.53
N ARG A 38 18.13 1.14 10.83
CA ARG A 38 18.08 2.57 10.51
C ARG A 38 19.36 2.97 9.79
N SER A 39 19.26 3.91 8.86
CA SER A 39 20.46 4.46 8.23
C SER A 39 21.31 5.20 9.25
N ALA A 40 22.62 5.00 9.22
CA ALA A 40 23.55 5.80 10.04
C ALA A 40 23.56 7.27 9.58
N THR A 41 23.21 7.52 8.32
CA THR A 41 23.32 8.85 7.69
C THR A 41 22.08 9.69 7.82
N VAL A 42 20.90 9.08 7.82
CA VAL A 42 19.62 9.79 7.78
C VAL A 42 18.80 9.45 9.02
N PRO A 43 18.70 10.38 10.00
CA PRO A 43 17.88 10.14 11.18
C PRO A 43 16.40 9.94 10.78
N PRO A 44 15.62 9.18 11.58
CA PRO A 44 14.21 8.96 11.29
C PRO A 44 13.41 10.27 11.25
N GLY A 45 12.53 10.41 10.24
CA GLY A 45 11.63 11.55 10.11
C GLY A 45 12.28 12.82 9.58
N THR A 46 13.55 12.80 9.14
CA THR A 46 14.25 14.00 8.63
C THR A 46 14.04 14.25 7.14
N SER A 47 13.33 13.37 6.42
CA SER A 47 13.02 13.56 5.01
C SER A 47 11.53 13.87 4.83
N PRO A 48 11.13 15.16 4.76
CA PRO A 48 9.74 15.57 4.52
C PRO A 48 9.05 14.83 3.35
N PRO A 49 9.67 14.64 2.17
CA PRO A 49 9.02 13.92 1.08
C PRO A 49 8.78 12.44 1.40
N LEU A 50 9.69 11.77 2.12
CA LEU A 50 9.50 10.38 2.51
C LEU A 50 8.48 10.22 3.65
N VAL A 51 8.43 11.19 4.58
CA VAL A 51 7.42 11.27 5.64
C VAL A 51 6.03 11.43 5.01
N ALA A 52 5.89 12.38 4.08
CA ALA A 52 4.64 12.60 3.34
C ALA A 52 4.24 11.38 2.51
N PHE A 53 5.18 10.75 1.79
CA PHE A 53 4.95 9.50 1.06
C PHE A 53 4.44 8.38 1.98
N SER A 54 5.09 8.16 3.11
CA SER A 54 4.75 7.07 4.03
C SER A 54 3.42 7.33 4.73
N GLY A 55 3.19 8.58 5.16
CA GLY A 55 1.92 9.02 5.74
C GLY A 55 0.77 8.87 4.76
N PHE A 56 0.91 9.40 3.54
CA PHE A 56 -0.07 9.28 2.47
C PHE A 56 -0.38 7.83 2.14
N ASN A 57 0.65 7.00 1.92
CA ASN A 57 0.45 5.58 1.62
C ASN A 57 -0.34 4.88 2.72
N GLN A 58 0.05 5.09 3.99
CA GLN A 58 -0.57 4.50 5.18
C GLN A 58 -2.10 4.71 5.23
N THR A 59 -2.60 5.81 4.66
CA THR A 59 -4.04 6.14 4.69
C THR A 59 -4.94 5.19 3.89
N PHE A 60 -4.42 4.51 2.86
CA PHE A 60 -5.25 3.72 1.95
C PHE A 60 -4.72 2.30 1.68
N PHE A 61 -3.40 2.07 1.68
CA PHE A 61 -2.86 0.88 1.03
C PHE A 61 -3.25 -0.43 1.75
N MET A 62 -3.15 -0.47 3.09
CA MET A 62 -3.58 -1.64 3.87
C MET A 62 -5.10 -1.84 3.81
N ALA A 63 -5.86 -0.75 3.88
CA ALA A 63 -7.31 -0.82 3.79
C ALA A 63 -7.76 -1.37 2.42
N LEU A 64 -7.13 -0.96 1.33
CA LEU A 64 -7.39 -1.56 0.01
C LEU A 64 -7.04 -3.05 -0.04
N PHE A 65 -5.93 -3.46 0.59
CA PHE A 65 -5.63 -4.88 0.76
C PHE A 65 -6.75 -5.63 1.48
N PHE A 66 -7.34 -5.05 2.53
CA PHE A 66 -8.47 -5.63 3.24
C PHE A 66 -9.75 -5.64 2.39
N TRP A 67 -10.03 -4.60 1.60
CA TRP A 67 -11.16 -4.60 0.67
C TRP A 67 -11.07 -5.72 -0.36
N VAL A 68 -9.90 -5.86 -1.01
CA VAL A 68 -9.69 -6.92 -2.00
C VAL A 68 -9.80 -8.29 -1.35
N SER A 69 -9.23 -8.46 -0.15
CA SER A 69 -9.30 -9.72 0.59
C SER A 69 -10.72 -10.06 1.05
N GLY A 70 -11.51 -9.09 1.52
CA GLY A 70 -12.91 -9.30 1.88
C GLY A 70 -13.73 -9.82 0.69
N ARG A 71 -13.52 -9.25 -0.50
CA ARG A 71 -14.18 -9.71 -1.72
C ARG A 71 -13.77 -11.14 -2.11
N VAL A 72 -12.48 -11.44 -2.08
CA VAL A 72 -11.96 -12.78 -2.43
C VAL A 72 -12.37 -13.82 -1.37
N SER A 73 -12.47 -13.42 -0.12
CA SER A 73 -12.97 -14.25 0.98
C SER A 73 -14.45 -14.57 0.80
N ALA A 74 -15.28 -13.59 0.48
CA ALA A 74 -16.70 -13.82 0.14
C ALA A 74 -16.83 -14.80 -1.03
N GLN A 75 -16.04 -14.64 -2.10
CA GLN A 75 -16.05 -15.57 -3.24
C GLN A 75 -15.61 -16.99 -2.84
N SER A 76 -14.61 -17.10 -1.97
CA SER A 76 -14.14 -18.38 -1.46
C SER A 76 -15.18 -19.06 -0.55
N MET A 77 -15.90 -18.28 0.27
CA MET A 77 -16.98 -18.77 1.12
C MET A 77 -18.17 -19.22 0.27
N GLN A 78 -18.60 -18.42 -0.71
CA GLN A 78 -19.70 -18.76 -1.61
C GLN A 78 -19.45 -20.10 -2.32
N ARG A 79 -18.21 -20.35 -2.75
CA ARG A 79 -17.82 -21.65 -3.34
C ARG A 79 -17.84 -22.79 -2.33
N ALA A 80 -17.44 -22.54 -1.07
CA ALA A 80 -17.37 -23.56 -0.04
C ALA A 80 -18.75 -24.01 0.47
N VAL A 81 -19.72 -23.08 0.52
CA VAL A 81 -21.08 -23.34 1.02
C VAL A 81 -22.09 -23.63 -0.10
N SER A 82 -21.64 -23.66 -1.37
CA SER A 82 -22.50 -24.03 -2.50
C SER A 82 -23.08 -25.44 -2.34
N PRO A 83 -24.29 -25.74 -2.89
CA PRO A 83 -25.08 -26.95 -2.60
C PRO A 83 -24.40 -28.32 -2.79
N LYS A 84 -23.22 -28.37 -3.42
CA LYS A 84 -22.39 -29.58 -3.55
C LYS A 84 -21.60 -29.92 -2.28
N GLY A 85 -21.53 -29.03 -1.29
CA GLY A 85 -20.90 -29.25 0.02
C GLY A 85 -21.86 -28.87 1.14
N GLY A 86 -22.34 -29.83 1.93
CA GLY A 86 -23.34 -29.59 2.98
C GLY A 86 -22.96 -28.45 3.94
N ASN A 87 -23.95 -27.63 4.31
CA ASN A 87 -23.80 -26.31 4.95
C ASN A 87 -22.75 -26.19 6.07
N ALA A 88 -22.79 -27.07 7.08
CA ALA A 88 -21.83 -27.03 8.19
C ALA A 88 -20.42 -27.50 7.78
N SER A 89 -20.34 -28.42 6.82
CA SER A 89 -19.05 -28.90 6.29
C SER A 89 -18.35 -27.83 5.46
N GLY A 90 -19.10 -26.99 4.74
CA GLY A 90 -18.56 -25.93 3.89
C GLY A 90 -17.87 -24.82 4.67
N VAL A 91 -18.50 -24.33 5.74
CA VAL A 91 -17.93 -23.31 6.63
C VAL A 91 -16.64 -23.82 7.30
N ALA A 92 -16.66 -25.05 7.82
CA ALA A 92 -15.48 -25.67 8.41
C ALA A 92 -14.35 -25.87 7.39
N ALA A 93 -14.69 -26.27 6.15
CA ALA A 93 -13.72 -26.41 5.06
C ALA A 93 -13.08 -25.07 4.67
N PHE A 94 -13.86 -23.98 4.65
CA PHE A 94 -13.35 -22.62 4.43
C PHE A 94 -12.36 -22.22 5.53
N VAL A 95 -12.74 -22.36 6.80
CA VAL A 95 -11.88 -21.98 7.94
C VAL A 95 -10.59 -22.80 7.91
N ARG A 96 -10.67 -24.11 7.68
CA ARG A 96 -9.51 -24.98 7.52
C ARG A 96 -8.60 -24.51 6.39
N ALA A 97 -9.16 -24.20 5.22
CA ALA A 97 -8.38 -23.69 4.09
C ALA A 97 -7.67 -22.36 4.41
N LYS A 98 -8.31 -21.46 5.17
CA LYS A 98 -7.71 -20.19 5.61
C LYS A 98 -6.62 -20.39 6.66
N LEU A 99 -6.80 -21.31 7.62
CA LEU A 99 -5.77 -21.68 8.59
C LEU A 99 -4.50 -22.20 7.90
N TRP A 100 -4.64 -23.06 6.89
CA TRP A 100 -3.51 -23.57 6.11
C TRP A 100 -2.83 -22.48 5.28
N ARG A 101 -3.60 -21.58 4.66
CA ARG A 101 -3.06 -20.57 3.72
C ARG A 101 -2.55 -19.30 4.38
N LEU A 102 -3.09 -18.92 5.54
CA LEU A 102 -2.75 -17.68 6.25
C LEU A 102 -2.16 -17.97 7.63
N GLY A 103 -2.77 -18.88 8.40
CA GLY A 103 -2.35 -19.20 9.77
C GLY A 103 -0.95 -19.81 9.83
N ILE A 104 -0.69 -20.86 9.05
CA ILE A 104 0.62 -21.53 9.04
C ILE A 104 1.74 -20.58 8.57
N PRO A 105 1.62 -19.85 7.43
CA PRO A 105 2.64 -18.89 7.04
C PRO A 105 2.86 -17.79 8.10
N THR A 106 1.81 -17.33 8.77
CA THR A 106 1.92 -16.36 9.86
C THR A 106 2.71 -16.93 11.04
N ALA A 107 2.43 -18.17 11.44
CA ALA A 107 3.15 -18.84 12.52
C ALA A 107 4.62 -19.09 12.16
N VAL A 108 4.90 -19.65 10.98
CA VAL A 108 6.26 -19.92 10.49
C VAL A 108 7.07 -18.63 10.41
N TYR A 109 6.50 -17.56 9.85
CA TYR A 109 7.19 -16.27 9.81
C TYR A 109 7.44 -15.72 11.21
N SER A 110 6.45 -15.78 12.12
CA SER A 110 6.62 -15.22 13.48
C SER A 110 7.66 -15.99 14.31
N ILE A 111 7.80 -17.30 14.07
CA ILE A 111 8.76 -18.17 14.77
C ILE A 111 10.16 -18.10 14.16
N ALA A 112 10.28 -17.97 12.83
CA ALA A 112 11.56 -18.02 12.13
C ALA A 112 11.90 -16.72 11.38
N GLY A 113 11.01 -16.25 10.49
CA GLY A 113 11.24 -15.07 9.66
C GLY A 113 11.52 -13.79 10.45
N TYR A 114 10.74 -13.53 11.51
CA TYR A 114 10.90 -12.36 12.36
C TYR A 114 12.22 -12.40 13.16
N PRO A 115 12.58 -13.51 13.84
CA PRO A 115 13.90 -13.62 14.45
C PRO A 115 15.06 -13.53 13.47
N ILE A 116 14.97 -14.14 12.27
CA ILE A 116 16.01 -14.03 11.24
C ILE A 116 16.28 -12.56 10.90
N ALA A 117 15.24 -11.76 10.68
CA ALA A 117 15.40 -10.33 10.38
C ALA A 117 16.11 -9.56 11.52
N HIS A 118 15.97 -9.98 12.78
CA HIS A 118 16.67 -9.37 13.92
C HIS A 118 18.09 -9.90 14.11
N ILE A 119 18.33 -11.17 13.80
CA ILE A 119 19.66 -11.79 13.79
C ILE A 119 20.55 -11.07 12.76
N LEU A 120 20.00 -10.74 11.58
CA LEU A 120 20.73 -10.05 10.53
C LEU A 120 21.34 -8.70 10.98
N VAL A 121 20.74 -8.05 11.98
CA VAL A 121 21.17 -6.73 12.47
C VAL A 121 22.03 -6.84 13.74
N LEU A 122 22.37 -8.05 14.20
CA LEU A 122 23.26 -8.23 15.34
C LEU A 122 24.67 -7.66 15.04
N PRO A 123 25.37 -7.06 16.02
CA PRO A 123 26.70 -6.48 15.80
C PRO A 123 27.76 -7.50 15.38
N HIS A 124 27.62 -8.75 15.85
CA HIS A 124 28.46 -9.90 15.49
C HIS A 124 27.63 -11.18 15.63
N TRP A 125 28.04 -12.22 14.91
CA TRP A 125 27.36 -13.51 14.93
C TRP A 125 28.26 -14.56 15.60
N ASP A 126 28.02 -14.78 16.88
CA ASP A 126 28.54 -15.93 17.61
C ASP A 126 27.37 -16.74 18.19
N ILE A 127 27.66 -17.97 18.64
CA ILE A 127 26.63 -18.87 19.14
C ILE A 127 25.87 -18.24 20.32
N GLY A 128 26.54 -17.51 21.20
CA GLY A 128 25.94 -16.85 22.36
C GLY A 128 24.98 -15.73 21.97
N THR A 129 25.39 -14.82 21.09
CA THR A 129 24.54 -13.70 20.63
C THR A 129 23.33 -14.18 19.83
N VAL A 130 23.53 -15.13 18.91
CA VAL A 130 22.44 -15.68 18.09
C VAL A 130 21.43 -16.43 18.97
N THR A 131 21.90 -17.31 19.86
CA THR A 131 21.00 -18.04 20.77
C THR A 131 20.31 -17.13 21.77
N GLY A 132 21.00 -16.09 22.26
CA GLY A 132 20.43 -15.05 23.11
C GLY A 132 19.29 -14.29 22.41
N CYS A 133 19.51 -13.89 21.15
CA CYS A 133 18.49 -13.25 20.31
C CYS A 133 17.27 -14.17 20.13
N LEU A 134 17.48 -15.42 19.70
CA LEU A 134 16.39 -16.39 19.52
C LEU A 134 15.58 -16.59 20.80
N ARG A 135 16.25 -16.76 21.95
CA ARG A 135 15.60 -16.91 23.26
C ARG A 135 14.76 -15.69 23.62
N ALA A 136 15.28 -14.48 23.38
CA ALA A 136 14.53 -13.25 23.61
C ALA A 136 13.29 -13.16 22.72
N GLN A 137 13.42 -13.46 21.42
CA GLN A 137 12.31 -13.39 20.48
C GLN A 137 11.22 -14.43 20.79
N TRP A 138 11.60 -15.67 21.06
CA TRP A 138 10.64 -16.73 21.41
C TRP A 138 10.02 -16.51 22.80
N GLY A 139 10.78 -16.02 23.78
CA GLY A 139 10.26 -15.67 25.11
C GLY A 139 9.22 -14.53 25.06
N ALA A 140 9.37 -13.61 24.10
CA ALA A 140 8.42 -12.53 23.84
C ALA A 140 7.28 -12.93 22.89
N LEU A 141 7.26 -14.14 22.32
CA LEU A 141 6.24 -14.54 21.34
C LEU A 141 4.87 -14.65 22.03
N ARG A 142 3.91 -13.84 21.56
CA ARG A 142 2.52 -13.83 22.06
C ARG A 142 1.50 -13.93 20.93
N GLY A 143 1.93 -14.09 19.68
CA GLY A 143 1.07 -14.00 18.51
C GLY A 143 1.86 -13.78 17.23
N ALA A 144 1.18 -13.21 16.23
CA ALA A 144 1.82 -12.72 15.01
C ALA A 144 2.92 -11.70 15.34
N ARG A 145 3.98 -11.65 14.54
CA ARG A 145 5.07 -10.68 14.71
C ARG A 145 5.50 -10.09 13.38
N GLY A 146 5.64 -8.77 13.32
CA GLY A 146 6.09 -8.08 12.11
C GLY A 146 4.99 -8.03 11.04
N PRO A 147 5.31 -8.03 9.74
CA PRO A 147 4.33 -7.76 8.66
C PRO A 147 3.18 -8.77 8.55
N VAL A 148 3.33 -9.98 9.12
CA VAL A 148 2.27 -10.99 9.10
C VAL A 148 1.07 -10.65 9.99
N TRP A 149 1.11 -9.52 10.72
CA TRP A 149 -0.06 -8.93 11.38
C TRP A 149 -1.26 -8.81 10.42
N TYR A 150 -1.00 -8.53 9.13
CA TYR A 150 -2.04 -8.48 8.09
C TYR A 150 -2.71 -9.85 7.91
N SER A 151 -1.91 -10.91 7.79
CA SER A 151 -2.41 -12.28 7.58
C SER A 151 -3.17 -12.78 8.81
N ALA A 152 -2.69 -12.46 10.02
CA ALA A 152 -3.39 -12.77 11.27
C ALA A 152 -4.73 -12.03 11.39
N THR A 153 -4.73 -10.73 11.10
CA THR A 153 -5.94 -9.89 11.15
C THR A 153 -6.96 -10.33 10.11
N LEU A 154 -6.50 -10.65 8.89
CA LEU A 154 -7.35 -11.18 7.83
C LEU A 154 -7.94 -12.54 8.22
N LEU A 155 -7.16 -13.43 8.83
CA LEU A 155 -7.65 -14.71 9.34
C LEU A 155 -8.74 -14.50 10.40
N ALA A 156 -8.57 -13.53 11.31
CA ALA A 156 -9.59 -13.19 12.30
C ALA A 156 -10.89 -12.70 11.65
N PHE A 157 -10.80 -11.82 10.65
CA PHE A 157 -11.96 -11.36 9.88
C PHE A 157 -12.64 -12.50 9.10
N ASP A 158 -11.85 -13.39 8.49
CA ASP A 158 -12.34 -14.56 7.77
C ASP A 158 -13.09 -15.52 8.71
N ILE A 159 -12.56 -15.78 9.91
CA ILE A 159 -13.21 -16.62 10.92
C ILE A 159 -14.50 -15.97 11.43
N ALA A 160 -14.48 -14.66 11.70
CA ALA A 160 -15.68 -13.93 12.11
C ALA A 160 -16.78 -13.98 11.02
N ALA A 161 -16.41 -13.74 9.76
CA ALA A 161 -17.33 -13.84 8.63
C ALA A 161 -17.84 -15.27 8.41
N ALA A 162 -17.00 -16.29 8.65
CA ALA A 162 -17.39 -17.69 8.64
C ALA A 162 -18.40 -18.03 9.74
N GLY A 163 -18.17 -17.52 10.97
CA GLY A 163 -19.10 -17.66 12.09
C GLY A 163 -20.46 -17.03 11.79
N LEU A 164 -20.48 -15.82 11.22
CA LEU A 164 -21.70 -15.16 10.77
C LEU A 164 -22.41 -15.96 9.68
N THR A 165 -21.67 -16.47 8.69
CA THR A 165 -22.24 -17.32 7.62
C THR A 165 -22.84 -18.61 8.20
N GLY A 166 -22.18 -19.25 9.17
CA GLY A 166 -22.69 -20.42 9.86
C GLY A 166 -23.96 -20.13 10.67
N ALA A 167 -23.99 -19.00 11.39
CA ALA A 167 -25.16 -18.54 12.14
C ALA A 167 -26.36 -18.22 11.22
N CYS A 168 -26.09 -17.76 9.99
CA CYS A 168 -27.10 -17.55 8.94
C CYS A 168 -27.44 -18.82 8.15
N GLY A 169 -27.19 -20.02 8.71
CA GLY A 169 -27.54 -21.29 8.06
C GLY A 169 -26.79 -21.53 6.75
N GLY A 170 -25.54 -21.07 6.65
CA GLY A 170 -24.72 -21.19 5.43
C GLY A 170 -24.97 -20.09 4.39
N VAL A 171 -25.91 -19.18 4.64
CA VAL A 171 -26.13 -18.04 3.74
C VAL A 171 -25.08 -16.96 4.04
N LEU A 172 -24.44 -16.46 2.99
CA LEU A 172 -23.47 -15.38 3.14
C LEU A 172 -24.17 -14.13 3.70
N PRO A 173 -23.59 -13.45 4.71
CA PRO A 173 -24.12 -12.19 5.18
C PRO A 173 -24.24 -11.17 4.05
N SER A 174 -25.45 -10.65 3.88
CA SER A 174 -25.80 -9.60 2.92
C SER A 174 -26.57 -8.50 3.62
N VAL A 175 -26.52 -7.29 3.06
CA VAL A 175 -27.33 -6.16 3.52
C VAL A 175 -28.25 -5.70 2.38
N SER A 176 -29.30 -4.96 2.71
CA SER A 176 -30.15 -4.34 1.69
C SER A 176 -29.34 -3.35 0.85
N ASP A 177 -29.84 -3.06 -0.34
CA ASP A 177 -29.20 -2.10 -1.22
C ASP A 177 -29.03 -0.73 -0.53
N GLY A 178 -30.11 -0.17 0.01
CA GLY A 178 -30.05 1.11 0.74
C GLY A 178 -29.01 1.11 1.87
N ALA A 179 -28.86 -0.01 2.60
CA ALA A 179 -27.85 -0.12 3.66
C ALA A 179 -26.41 -0.14 3.11
N TYR A 180 -26.15 -0.84 2.01
CA TYR A 180 -24.83 -0.82 1.36
C TYR A 180 -24.48 0.56 0.80
N ASP A 181 -25.46 1.28 0.22
CA ASP A 181 -25.25 2.63 -0.30
C ASP A 181 -24.96 3.61 0.84
N ALA A 182 -25.71 3.52 1.94
CA ALA A 182 -25.45 4.31 3.14
C ALA A 182 -24.05 4.01 3.72
N LEU A 183 -23.66 2.73 3.80
CA LEU A 183 -22.34 2.32 4.30
C LEU A 183 -21.21 2.81 3.39
N SER A 184 -21.38 2.75 2.07
CA SER A 184 -20.39 3.22 1.10
C SER A 184 -20.25 4.75 1.12
N ARG A 185 -21.35 5.48 1.32
CA ARG A 185 -21.36 6.96 1.33
C ARG A 185 -20.92 7.57 2.67
N TRP A 186 -21.40 7.01 3.77
CA TRP A 186 -21.29 7.62 5.10
C TRP A 186 -20.50 6.80 6.11
N GLY A 187 -20.22 5.52 5.82
CA GLY A 187 -19.54 4.64 6.76
C GLY A 187 -18.17 5.14 7.20
N TRP A 188 -17.45 5.84 6.34
CA TRP A 188 -16.15 6.42 6.67
C TRP A 188 -16.19 7.47 7.80
N LEU A 189 -17.32 8.17 8.01
CA LEU A 189 -17.49 9.09 9.15
C LEU A 189 -17.55 8.33 10.49
N VAL A 190 -18.22 7.17 10.49
CA VAL A 190 -18.27 6.28 11.65
C VAL A 190 -16.89 5.68 11.92
N VAL A 191 -16.17 5.32 10.85
CA VAL A 191 -14.77 4.86 10.95
C VAL A 191 -13.88 5.96 11.51
N MET A 192 -14.03 7.21 11.08
CA MET A 192 -13.28 8.36 11.58
C MET A 192 -13.50 8.53 13.09
N GLY A 193 -14.75 8.56 13.54
CA GLY A 193 -15.08 8.68 14.96
C GLY A 193 -14.55 7.50 15.80
N SER A 194 -14.73 6.27 15.33
CA SER A 194 -14.24 5.08 16.04
C SER A 194 -12.71 4.99 16.06
N SER A 195 -12.04 5.39 14.98
CA SER A 195 -10.57 5.49 14.89
C SER A 195 -10.05 6.52 15.89
N PHE A 196 -10.68 7.69 15.97
CA PHE A 196 -10.34 8.74 16.93
C PHE A 196 -10.48 8.26 18.37
N VAL A 197 -11.62 7.65 18.72
CA VAL A 197 -11.86 7.09 20.06
C VAL A 197 -10.83 6.00 20.37
N ALA A 198 -10.56 5.08 19.46
CA ALA A 198 -9.55 4.03 19.68
C ALA A 198 -8.15 4.60 19.98
N ARG A 199 -7.78 5.71 19.34
CA ARG A 199 -6.47 6.37 19.54
C ARG A 199 -6.33 7.12 20.85
N THR A 200 -7.41 7.33 21.59
CA THR A 200 -7.33 7.86 22.96
C THR A 200 -6.70 6.86 23.91
N ARG A 201 -6.99 5.57 23.69
CA ARG A 201 -6.51 4.47 24.53
C ARG A 201 -5.29 3.77 23.95
N TRP A 202 -5.20 3.71 22.63
CA TRP A 202 -4.09 3.12 21.87
C TRP A 202 -3.62 4.11 20.80
N PRO A 203 -2.81 5.11 21.17
CA PRO A 203 -2.14 5.94 20.19
C PRO A 203 -1.47 5.09 19.08
N ILE A 204 -1.39 5.62 17.85
CA ILE A 204 -0.28 5.27 16.95
C ILE A 204 1.01 5.55 17.75
N ASP A 205 2.22 5.11 17.50
CA ASP A 205 3.39 5.42 18.39
C ASP A 205 3.41 4.69 19.74
N ALA A 206 2.26 4.32 20.31
CA ALA A 206 2.22 3.42 21.46
C ALA A 206 2.96 2.10 21.14
N PRO A 207 3.76 1.57 22.08
CA PRO A 207 4.46 0.30 21.91
C PRO A 207 3.46 -0.87 21.84
N ASP A 208 2.33 -0.72 22.54
CA ASP A 208 1.31 -1.73 22.65
C ASP A 208 0.53 -1.89 21.34
N ARG A 209 0.59 -3.10 20.79
CA ARG A 209 -0.25 -3.56 19.68
C ARG A 209 -1.31 -4.52 20.23
N LEU A 210 -2.37 -4.75 19.46
CA LEU A 210 -3.38 -5.72 19.87
C LEU A 210 -2.73 -7.09 20.11
N PRO A 211 -2.94 -7.70 21.30
CA PRO A 211 -2.42 -9.03 21.60
C PRO A 211 -2.84 -10.03 20.53
N LEU A 212 -1.98 -11.03 20.26
CA LEU A 212 -2.16 -12.07 19.24
C LEU A 212 -2.05 -11.60 17.78
N LEU A 213 -2.61 -10.43 17.42
CA LEU A 213 -2.69 -9.95 16.04
C LEU A 213 -1.55 -9.01 15.63
N ASP A 214 -0.93 -8.31 16.58
CA ASP A 214 0.17 -7.36 16.33
C ASP A 214 -0.22 -6.17 15.42
N VAL A 215 -1.52 -5.90 15.32
CA VAL A 215 -2.11 -4.78 14.57
C VAL A 215 -2.32 -3.57 15.48
N ARG A 216 -2.19 -2.36 14.91
CA ARG A 216 -2.48 -1.12 15.64
C ARG A 216 -3.98 -0.87 15.69
N ALA A 217 -4.53 -0.81 16.90
CA ALA A 217 -5.97 -0.66 17.15
C ALA A 217 -6.56 0.58 16.45
N GLY A 218 -5.82 1.69 16.40
CA GLY A 218 -6.24 2.93 15.73
C GLY A 218 -6.41 2.87 14.21
N TYR A 219 -6.14 1.72 13.56
CA TYR A 219 -6.47 1.48 12.15
C TYR A 219 -7.45 0.31 11.95
N LEU A 220 -7.80 -0.40 13.02
CA LEU A 220 -8.60 -1.62 12.92
C LEU A 220 -10.01 -1.35 12.38
N SER A 221 -10.62 -0.21 12.77
CA SER A 221 -11.94 0.20 12.25
C SER A 221 -11.91 0.41 10.74
N GLN A 222 -10.85 1.04 10.22
CA GLN A 222 -10.66 1.25 8.79
C GLN A 222 -10.49 -0.08 8.04
N TYR A 223 -9.70 -1.00 8.60
CA TYR A 223 -9.46 -2.31 8.00
C TYR A 223 -10.72 -3.18 7.99
N LEU A 224 -11.48 -3.16 9.09
CA LEU A 224 -12.76 -3.86 9.19
C LEU A 224 -13.78 -3.28 8.22
N TYR A 225 -13.89 -1.95 8.12
CA TYR A 225 -14.77 -1.27 7.17
C TYR A 225 -14.44 -1.65 5.72
N ALA A 226 -13.17 -1.59 5.35
CA ALA A 226 -12.73 -1.94 4.01
C ALA A 226 -13.00 -3.42 3.71
N TYR A 227 -12.68 -4.33 4.63
CA TYR A 227 -12.99 -5.76 4.51
C TYR A 227 -14.49 -6.02 4.33
N ALA A 228 -15.33 -5.39 5.16
CA ALA A 228 -16.79 -5.55 5.12
C ALA A 228 -17.37 -5.04 3.80
N LEU A 229 -16.96 -3.85 3.33
CA LEU A 229 -17.33 -3.36 2.00
C LEU A 229 -16.89 -4.32 0.89
N GLY A 230 -15.66 -4.83 0.99
CA GLY A 230 -15.15 -5.85 0.06
C GLY A 230 -16.02 -7.10 0.03
N TRP A 231 -16.40 -7.63 1.19
CA TRP A 231 -17.28 -8.80 1.31
C TRP A 231 -18.65 -8.55 0.67
N LEU A 232 -19.31 -7.46 1.07
CA LEU A 232 -20.66 -7.10 0.61
C LEU A 232 -20.70 -6.73 -0.88
N SER A 233 -19.57 -6.24 -1.44
CA SER A 233 -19.45 -5.90 -2.86
C SER A 233 -19.70 -7.08 -3.80
N LEU A 234 -19.56 -8.33 -3.32
CA LEU A 234 -19.83 -9.52 -4.12
C LEU A 234 -21.32 -9.68 -4.38
N GLY A 235 -22.16 -9.58 -3.35
CA GLY A 235 -23.62 -9.72 -3.46
C GLY A 235 -24.26 -8.61 -4.29
N ARG A 236 -23.67 -7.40 -4.22
CA ARG A 236 -24.06 -6.24 -5.04
C ARG A 236 -23.57 -6.29 -6.48
N GLY A 237 -22.67 -7.22 -6.85
CA GLY A 237 -22.07 -7.25 -8.19
C GLY A 237 -21.11 -6.08 -8.49
N GLU A 238 -20.72 -5.30 -7.49
CA GLU A 238 -19.84 -4.14 -7.66
C GLU A 238 -18.49 -4.55 -8.21
N ALA A 239 -17.91 -3.81 -9.14
CA ALA A 239 -16.57 -4.16 -9.64
C ALA A 239 -15.46 -3.61 -8.74
N ARG A 240 -15.67 -2.51 -8.02
CA ARG A 240 -14.64 -1.86 -7.20
C ARG A 240 -15.26 -1.14 -6.01
N MET A 241 -14.41 -0.67 -5.11
CA MET A 241 -14.81 0.33 -4.13
C MET A 241 -15.29 1.60 -4.86
N LYS A 242 -16.46 2.10 -4.47
CA LYS A 242 -17.03 3.36 -4.95
C LYS A 242 -16.71 4.47 -3.96
N SER A 243 -16.45 5.66 -4.49
CA SER A 243 -16.33 6.87 -3.67
C SER A 243 -17.71 7.34 -3.20
N PRO A 244 -17.81 8.01 -2.04
CA PRO A 244 -19.08 8.55 -1.52
C PRO A 244 -19.86 9.44 -2.49
N TRP A 245 -19.17 10.08 -3.45
CA TRP A 245 -19.78 10.99 -4.41
C TRP A 245 -20.08 10.37 -5.77
N GLU A 246 -19.80 9.08 -5.95
CA GLU A 246 -20.14 8.38 -7.19
C GLU A 246 -21.64 8.10 -7.27
N GLU A 247 -22.21 8.36 -8.43
CA GLU A 247 -23.60 7.99 -8.72
C GLU A 247 -23.69 6.46 -8.83
N GLY A 248 -24.68 5.88 -8.14
CA GLY A 248 -24.90 4.45 -8.16
C GLY A 248 -25.29 4.02 -9.57
N SER A 249 -24.50 3.14 -10.18
CA SER A 249 -24.97 2.33 -11.30
C SER A 249 -26.15 1.49 -10.80
N ARG A 250 -27.39 1.98 -10.94
CA ARG A 250 -28.56 1.12 -10.77
C ARG A 250 -28.42 -0.03 -11.77
N SER A 251 -28.19 -1.24 -11.28
CA SER A 251 -28.53 -2.43 -12.05
C SER A 251 -30.04 -2.38 -12.23
N SER A 252 -30.48 -2.22 -13.47
CA SER A 252 -31.87 -2.19 -13.88
C SER A 252 -32.54 -3.53 -13.54
N GLU A 253 -33.12 -3.68 -12.34
CA GLU A 253 -33.98 -4.85 -12.08
C GLU A 253 -34.98 -4.72 -10.92
N ALA A 254 -35.19 -3.53 -10.35
CA ALA A 254 -36.21 -3.35 -9.30
C ALA A 254 -37.17 -2.21 -9.61
N GLY A 255 -38.33 -2.57 -10.19
CA GLY A 255 -39.65 -1.99 -9.86
C GLY A 255 -39.94 -0.51 -10.11
N VAL A 256 -39.06 0.26 -10.77
CA VAL A 256 -39.37 1.64 -11.18
C VAL A 256 -40.25 1.58 -12.43
N SER A 257 -41.36 2.34 -12.44
CA SER A 257 -42.21 2.43 -13.63
C SER A 257 -41.36 2.94 -14.80
N LYS A 258 -41.55 2.39 -16.00
CA LYS A 258 -40.79 2.82 -17.20
C LYS A 258 -40.83 4.35 -17.39
N GLU A 259 -41.89 5.01 -16.96
CA GLU A 259 -42.06 6.46 -17.00
C GLU A 259 -41.17 7.23 -16.01
N GLU A 260 -40.93 6.70 -14.80
CA GLU A 260 -40.01 7.32 -13.83
C GLU A 260 -38.55 7.14 -14.27
N GLU A 261 -38.19 5.98 -14.83
CA GLU A 261 -36.86 5.73 -15.38
C GLU A 261 -36.59 6.62 -16.61
N GLU A 262 -37.61 6.87 -17.43
CA GLU A 262 -37.52 7.75 -18.61
C GLU A 262 -37.46 9.24 -18.20
N LYS A 263 -38.19 9.64 -17.16
CA LYS A 263 -38.08 10.99 -16.56
C LYS A 263 -36.70 11.21 -15.93
N GLU A 264 -36.16 10.25 -15.20
CA GLU A 264 -34.83 10.37 -14.57
C GLU A 264 -33.72 10.33 -15.61
N LYS A 265 -33.83 9.50 -16.67
CA LYS A 265 -32.93 9.51 -17.83
C LYS A 265 -33.00 10.84 -18.60
N LYS A 266 -34.18 11.43 -18.79
CA LYS A 266 -34.33 12.77 -19.40
C LYS A 266 -33.80 13.89 -18.50
N ALA A 267 -33.95 13.77 -17.18
CA ALA A 267 -33.41 14.74 -16.21
C ALA A 267 -31.88 14.62 -16.04
N ALA A 268 -31.31 13.42 -16.24
CA ALA A 268 -29.88 13.14 -16.24
C ALA A 268 -29.21 13.34 -17.62
N ALA A 269 -29.98 13.44 -18.70
CA ALA A 269 -29.51 13.74 -20.05
C ALA A 269 -28.89 15.15 -20.08
N GLY A 270 -27.57 15.21 -19.84
CA GLY A 270 -26.79 16.45 -19.82
C GLY A 270 -25.85 16.59 -18.62
N ARG A 271 -26.00 15.76 -17.57
CA ARG A 271 -25.02 15.69 -16.49
C ARG A 271 -24.10 14.49 -16.71
N PRO A 272 -22.77 14.67 -16.82
CA PRO A 272 -21.87 13.53 -16.88
C PRO A 272 -22.00 12.76 -15.56
N ALA A 273 -22.30 11.47 -15.64
CA ALA A 273 -22.36 10.60 -14.46
C ALA A 273 -21.08 10.78 -13.64
N ARG A 274 -21.21 11.08 -12.34
CA ARG A 274 -20.05 11.35 -11.49
C ARG A 274 -19.26 10.06 -11.27
N GLY A 275 -18.27 9.85 -12.13
CA GLY A 275 -17.29 8.77 -11.99
C GLY A 275 -16.28 9.04 -10.87
N PRO A 276 -15.38 8.08 -10.59
CA PRO A 276 -14.33 8.25 -9.59
C PRO A 276 -13.42 9.41 -9.98
N LEU A 277 -12.88 10.10 -8.99
CA LEU A 277 -11.81 11.08 -9.19
C LEU A 277 -10.64 10.42 -9.94
N SER A 278 -9.91 11.21 -10.73
CA SER A 278 -8.64 10.78 -11.28
C SER A 278 -7.62 10.53 -10.16
N MET A 279 -6.64 9.66 -10.39
CA MET A 279 -5.62 9.37 -9.36
C MET A 279 -4.83 10.63 -8.96
N SER A 280 -4.52 11.52 -9.91
CA SER A 280 -3.84 12.79 -9.62
C SER A 280 -4.72 13.73 -8.79
N SER A 281 -6.01 13.89 -9.14
CA SER A 281 -6.95 14.71 -8.37
C SER A 281 -7.16 14.18 -6.96
N ALA A 282 -7.32 12.87 -6.79
CA ALA A 282 -7.48 12.24 -5.48
C ALA A 282 -6.22 12.41 -4.61
N THR A 283 -5.04 12.27 -5.22
CA THR A 283 -3.75 12.46 -4.54
C THR A 283 -3.56 13.92 -4.12
N ALA A 284 -3.77 14.86 -5.05
CA ALA A 284 -3.65 16.30 -4.77
C ALA A 284 -4.61 16.74 -3.65
N LEU A 285 -5.86 16.26 -3.67
CA LEU A 285 -6.83 16.58 -2.63
C LEU A 285 -6.44 15.99 -1.27
N SER A 286 -5.97 14.74 -1.22
CA SER A 286 -5.49 14.11 0.01
C SER A 286 -4.28 14.86 0.59
N LEU A 287 -3.29 15.20 -0.24
CA LEU A 287 -2.10 15.94 0.17
C LEU A 287 -2.43 17.37 0.59
N GLY A 288 -3.36 18.04 -0.09
CA GLY A 288 -3.86 19.35 0.32
C GLY A 288 -4.51 19.31 1.71
N ILE A 289 -5.35 18.30 1.97
CA ILE A 289 -5.95 18.11 3.30
C ILE A 289 -4.91 17.73 4.34
N MET A 290 -3.89 16.95 3.98
CA MET A 290 -2.75 16.69 4.86
C MET A 290 -2.08 18.00 5.27
N LEU A 291 -1.75 18.87 4.32
CA LEU A 291 -1.11 20.15 4.61
C LEU A 291 -1.99 21.02 5.52
N LEU A 292 -3.31 21.06 5.29
CA LEU A 292 -4.25 21.78 6.16
C LEU A 292 -4.32 21.16 7.57
N ALA A 293 -4.38 19.84 7.68
CA ALA A 293 -4.43 19.13 8.96
C ALA A 293 -3.15 19.34 9.79
N PHE A 294 -1.99 19.42 9.12
CA PHE A 294 -0.69 19.60 9.74
C PHE A 294 -0.22 21.07 9.81
N ALA A 295 -0.96 22.01 9.21
CA ALA A 295 -0.62 23.44 9.20
C ALA A 295 -0.28 24.03 10.58
N PRO A 296 -0.98 23.68 11.70
CA PRO A 296 -0.63 24.20 13.02
C PRO A 296 0.80 23.87 13.45
N VAL A 297 1.32 22.70 13.06
CA VAL A 297 2.70 22.28 13.34
C VAL A 297 3.66 22.84 12.29
N LEU A 298 3.28 22.82 11.02
CA LEU A 298 4.13 23.27 9.91
C LEU A 298 4.42 24.78 9.94
N VAL A 299 3.50 25.59 10.47
CA VAL A 299 3.70 27.05 10.58
C VAL A 299 4.50 27.42 11.83
N ARG A 300 4.48 26.58 12.87
CA ARG A 300 5.11 26.85 14.18
C ARG A 300 6.27 25.92 14.46
N VAL A 301 7.02 25.51 13.42
CA VAL A 301 8.11 24.55 13.56
C VAL A 301 9.16 25.09 14.52
N ARG A 302 9.21 24.47 15.68
CA ARG A 302 10.19 24.70 16.74
C ARG A 302 10.92 23.39 16.99
N PRO A 303 12.24 23.28 16.69
CA PRO A 303 12.99 22.03 16.83
C PRO A 303 12.81 21.37 18.21
N GLU A 304 12.74 22.19 19.26
CA GLU A 304 12.59 21.79 20.65
C GLU A 304 11.20 21.22 21.00
N THR A 305 10.13 21.67 20.33
CA THR A 305 8.76 21.17 20.59
C THR A 305 8.24 20.22 19.51
N LEU A 306 8.89 20.13 18.35
CA LEU A 306 8.41 19.39 17.18
C LEU A 306 7.99 17.95 17.50
N LYS A 307 8.79 17.22 18.29
CA LYS A 307 8.46 15.84 18.69
C LYS A 307 7.16 15.77 19.51
N LYS A 308 6.98 16.72 20.44
CA LYS A 308 5.78 16.83 21.27
C LYS A 308 4.58 17.22 20.41
N ASP A 309 4.74 18.18 19.52
CA ASP A 309 3.66 18.65 18.65
C ASP A 309 3.21 17.55 17.68
N LEU A 310 4.15 16.78 17.11
CA LEU A 310 3.83 15.61 16.27
C LEU A 310 3.16 14.47 17.08
N SER A 311 3.52 14.27 18.34
CA SER A 311 2.90 13.24 19.19
C SER A 311 1.40 13.48 19.42
N GLN A 312 0.94 14.75 19.35
CA GLN A 312 -0.48 15.08 19.48
C GLN A 312 -1.33 14.50 18.34
N TYR A 313 -0.74 14.25 17.17
CA TYR A 313 -1.41 13.61 16.03
C TYR A 313 -1.50 12.08 16.18
N MET A 314 -0.70 11.48 17.07
CA MET A 314 -0.64 10.04 17.26
C MET A 314 -1.83 9.51 18.09
N GLY A 315 -2.43 10.35 18.95
CA GLY A 315 -3.61 10.02 19.73
C GLY A 315 -4.00 11.07 20.77
N GLY A 316 -4.96 10.73 21.63
CA GLY A 316 -5.49 11.59 22.69
C GLY A 316 -6.75 12.38 22.31
N TRP A 317 -7.38 13.01 23.31
CA TRP A 317 -8.59 13.81 23.15
C TRP A 317 -8.26 15.26 22.78
N ASN A 318 -7.82 15.46 21.53
CA ASN A 318 -7.41 16.77 21.02
C ASN A 318 -7.77 16.90 19.52
N TYR A 319 -7.74 18.14 19.01
CA TYR A 319 -8.14 18.41 17.64
C TYR A 319 -7.12 17.90 16.61
N GLN A 320 -5.84 17.79 16.97
CA GLN A 320 -4.77 17.29 16.08
C GLN A 320 -4.99 15.81 15.71
N ALA A 321 -5.28 14.97 16.71
CA ALA A 321 -5.65 13.58 16.51
C ALA A 321 -6.95 13.45 15.70
N LEU A 322 -7.93 14.35 15.92
CA LEU A 322 -9.16 14.37 15.12
C LEU A 322 -8.88 14.72 13.65
N LEU A 323 -8.09 15.77 13.39
CA LEU A 323 -7.66 16.18 12.05
C LEU A 323 -6.89 15.08 11.33
N TYR A 324 -6.01 14.36 12.05
CA TYR A 324 -5.34 13.18 11.50
C TYR A 324 -6.37 12.13 11.05
N THR A 325 -7.33 11.77 11.90
CA THR A 325 -8.32 10.73 11.55
C THR A 325 -9.21 11.15 10.39
N LEU A 326 -9.58 12.43 10.33
CA LEU A 326 -10.30 12.99 9.19
C LEU A 326 -9.48 12.81 7.90
N TRP A 327 -8.21 13.25 7.90
CA TRP A 327 -7.33 13.09 6.74
C TRP A 327 -7.15 11.61 6.35
N ASN A 328 -6.93 10.72 7.32
CA ASN A 328 -6.72 9.29 7.10
C ASN A 328 -7.93 8.63 6.43
N GLU A 329 -9.13 8.82 6.98
CA GLU A 329 -10.34 8.17 6.44
C GLU A 329 -10.81 8.82 5.15
N PHE A 330 -10.69 10.15 5.03
CA PHE A 330 -11.01 10.86 3.81
C PHE A 330 -10.12 10.41 2.64
N SER A 331 -8.82 10.22 2.90
CA SER A 331 -7.87 9.75 1.89
C SER A 331 -8.22 8.36 1.38
N LEU A 332 -8.65 7.43 2.23
CA LEU A 332 -9.13 6.11 1.79
C LEU A 332 -10.30 6.23 0.80
N VAL A 333 -11.32 7.02 1.12
CA VAL A 333 -12.55 7.09 0.31
C VAL A 333 -12.40 7.84 -1.01
N ILE A 334 -11.30 8.58 -1.20
CA ILE A 334 -10.99 9.25 -2.46
C ILE A 334 -9.92 8.50 -3.26
N VAL A 335 -8.84 8.08 -2.61
CA VAL A 335 -7.69 7.42 -3.26
C VAL A 335 -8.00 5.97 -3.58
N GLY A 336 -8.72 5.27 -2.68
CA GLY A 336 -9.07 3.87 -2.87
C GLY A 336 -9.85 3.61 -4.16
N PRO A 337 -11.03 4.24 -4.34
CA PRO A 337 -11.80 4.14 -5.58
C PRO A 337 -11.05 4.61 -6.82
N ALA A 338 -10.29 5.71 -6.73
CA ALA A 338 -9.49 6.25 -7.84
C ALA A 338 -8.41 5.27 -8.31
N LEU A 339 -7.67 4.67 -7.37
CA LEU A 339 -6.63 3.69 -7.66
C LEU A 339 -7.23 2.42 -8.27
N MET A 340 -8.33 1.91 -7.70
CA MET A 340 -9.01 0.75 -8.27
C MET A 340 -9.54 1.02 -9.67
N ALA A 341 -10.08 2.22 -9.94
CA ALA A 341 -10.53 2.63 -11.25
C ALA A 341 -9.37 2.75 -12.26
N LEU A 342 -8.21 3.25 -11.83
CA LEU A 342 -6.99 3.27 -12.64
C LEU A 342 -6.59 1.85 -13.05
N PHE A 343 -6.55 0.91 -12.10
CA PHE A 343 -6.22 -0.49 -12.38
C PHE A 343 -7.22 -1.18 -13.29
N GLN A 344 -8.51 -0.90 -13.13
CA GLN A 344 -9.54 -1.41 -14.03
C GLN A 344 -9.40 -0.86 -15.45
N ARG A 345 -9.08 0.43 -15.62
CA ARG A 345 -8.99 1.07 -16.93
C ARG A 345 -7.69 0.76 -17.67
N ARG A 346 -6.57 0.69 -16.94
CA ARG A 346 -5.22 0.63 -17.53
C ARG A 346 -4.49 -0.69 -17.29
N TYR A 347 -4.87 -1.46 -16.28
CA TYR A 347 -4.13 -2.65 -15.84
C TYR A 347 -5.03 -3.90 -15.70
N ALA A 348 -6.09 -4.00 -16.50
CA ALA A 348 -7.00 -5.15 -16.52
C ALA A 348 -6.52 -6.35 -17.36
N ARG A 349 -5.27 -6.30 -17.87
CA ARG A 349 -4.63 -7.40 -18.60
C ARG A 349 -3.68 -8.17 -17.68
N PRO A 350 -3.43 -9.47 -17.93
CA PRO A 350 -2.42 -10.21 -17.20
C PRO A 350 -1.06 -9.48 -17.25
N ALA A 351 -0.37 -9.37 -16.11
CA ALA A 351 0.98 -8.85 -16.10
C ALA A 351 1.90 -9.75 -16.95
N THR A 352 2.62 -9.14 -17.89
CA THR A 352 3.61 -9.82 -18.74
C THR A 352 4.98 -9.90 -18.08
N SER A 353 5.23 -9.07 -17.06
CA SER A 353 6.49 -9.05 -16.32
C SER A 353 6.57 -10.18 -15.29
N ARG A 354 7.72 -10.86 -15.24
CA ARG A 354 8.03 -11.86 -14.19
C ARG A 354 8.29 -11.24 -12.83
N THR A 355 8.79 -10.00 -12.77
CA THR A 355 9.03 -9.27 -11.51
C THR A 355 7.74 -8.77 -10.87
N PHE A 356 6.73 -8.46 -11.69
CA PHE A 356 5.39 -8.04 -11.24
C PHE A 356 4.35 -9.13 -11.46
N SER A 357 4.65 -10.34 -10.99
CA SER A 357 3.73 -11.47 -11.10
C SER A 357 2.84 -11.59 -9.86
N ALA A 358 1.52 -11.56 -10.08
CA ALA A 358 0.54 -11.82 -9.03
C ALA A 358 0.64 -13.22 -8.41
N ARG A 359 1.33 -14.17 -9.08
CA ARG A 359 1.59 -15.51 -8.54
C ARG A 359 2.50 -15.47 -7.31
N TYR A 360 3.48 -14.56 -7.29
CA TYR A 360 4.52 -14.50 -6.26
C TYR A 360 4.33 -13.35 -5.27
N SER A 361 3.33 -12.48 -5.48
CA SER A 361 3.11 -11.30 -4.65
C SER A 361 2.92 -11.62 -3.17
N TYR A 362 2.22 -12.71 -2.83
CA TYR A 362 2.05 -13.14 -1.43
C TYR A 362 3.36 -13.68 -0.83
N ALA A 363 4.13 -14.45 -1.60
CA ALA A 363 5.42 -14.95 -1.14
C ALA A 363 6.39 -13.78 -0.90
N ALA A 364 6.50 -12.85 -1.85
CA ALA A 364 7.28 -11.62 -1.72
C ALA A 364 6.84 -10.81 -0.49
N PHE A 365 5.53 -10.65 -0.27
CA PHE A 365 4.99 -10.02 0.93
C PHE A 365 5.40 -10.76 2.22
N LEU A 366 5.48 -12.08 2.25
CA LEU A 366 5.90 -12.80 3.46
C LEU A 366 7.40 -12.63 3.73
N VAL A 367 8.24 -12.72 2.70
CA VAL A 367 9.71 -12.74 2.88
C VAL A 367 10.36 -11.36 2.77
N HIS A 368 9.62 -10.28 2.49
CA HIS A 368 10.24 -8.98 2.24
C HIS A 368 11.07 -8.47 3.43
N THR A 369 10.68 -8.68 4.69
CA THR A 369 11.44 -8.11 5.81
C THR A 369 12.88 -8.60 5.86
N PRO A 370 13.19 -9.92 5.95
CA PRO A 370 14.58 -10.37 5.95
C PRO A 370 15.33 -10.01 4.67
N ILE A 371 14.66 -10.02 3.50
CA ILE A 371 15.29 -9.65 2.22
C ILE A 371 15.62 -8.15 2.19
N ASN A 372 14.67 -7.28 2.52
CA ASN A 372 14.85 -5.85 2.61
C ASN A 372 15.96 -5.52 3.59
N VAL A 373 15.92 -6.07 4.82
CA VAL A 373 16.95 -5.83 5.83
C VAL A 373 18.33 -6.23 5.32
N ALA A 374 18.47 -7.39 4.66
CA ALA A 374 19.75 -7.80 4.09
C ALA A 374 20.25 -6.83 3.01
N ILE A 375 19.37 -6.38 2.10
CA ILE A 375 19.75 -5.43 1.04
C ILE A 375 20.06 -4.05 1.64
N GLU A 376 19.28 -3.60 2.61
CA GLU A 376 19.48 -2.34 3.33
C GLU A 376 20.83 -2.34 4.06
N LEU A 377 21.20 -3.45 4.73
CA LEU A 377 22.53 -3.62 5.34
C LEU A 377 23.66 -3.54 4.30
N LEU A 378 23.49 -4.18 3.13
CA LEU A 378 24.47 -4.11 2.04
C LEU A 378 24.61 -2.70 1.48
N VAL A 379 23.49 -1.99 1.31
CA VAL A 379 23.48 -0.60 0.83
C VAL A 379 24.11 0.32 1.87
N GLU A 380 23.80 0.16 3.16
CA GLU A 380 24.41 0.91 4.25
C GLU A 380 25.92 0.64 4.35
N ALA A 381 26.37 -0.59 4.14
CA ALA A 381 27.81 -0.91 4.11
C ALA A 381 28.55 -0.20 2.95
N VAL A 382 27.87 0.00 1.81
CA VAL A 382 28.43 0.73 0.66
C VAL A 382 28.38 2.25 0.89
N LEU A 383 27.29 2.76 1.46
CA LEU A 383 27.12 4.19 1.73
C LEU A 383 28.01 4.66 2.90
N CYS A 384 28.14 3.84 3.94
CA CYS A 384 28.87 4.16 5.16
C CYS A 384 29.97 3.10 5.48
N PRO A 385 31.04 3.00 4.67
CA PRO A 385 32.14 2.11 4.97
C PRO A 385 32.71 2.43 6.37
N GLY A 386 32.75 1.44 7.27
CA GLY A 386 33.24 1.64 8.64
C GLY A 386 32.29 2.43 9.57
N GLY A 387 31.04 2.67 9.16
CA GLY A 387 30.05 3.38 9.96
C GLY A 387 30.14 4.90 9.89
N GLU A 388 31.08 5.44 9.11
CA GLU A 388 31.20 6.89 8.90
C GLU A 388 30.45 7.32 7.64
N LYS A 389 29.83 8.50 7.71
CA LYS A 389 29.14 9.09 6.56
C LYS A 389 30.18 9.56 5.55
N ALA A 390 30.14 9.07 4.32
CA ALA A 390 30.93 9.65 3.24
C ALA A 390 30.67 11.17 3.10
N ALA A 391 31.73 11.96 2.91
CA ALA A 391 31.68 13.42 2.98
C ALA A 391 30.62 14.07 2.07
N TRP A 392 30.38 13.49 0.89
CA TRP A 392 29.39 13.98 -0.08
C TRP A 392 27.94 13.88 0.42
N MET A 393 27.66 13.01 1.41
CA MET A 393 26.34 12.87 2.03
C MET A 393 25.98 14.03 2.97
N SER A 394 26.96 14.87 3.33
CA SER A 394 26.69 16.09 4.10
C SER A 394 26.15 17.24 3.24
N SER A 395 26.21 17.11 1.90
CA SER A 395 25.75 18.14 0.96
C SER A 395 24.23 18.37 1.05
N ALA A 396 23.81 19.60 0.74
CA ALA A 396 22.39 19.95 0.66
C ALA A 396 21.66 19.10 -0.41
N ALA A 397 22.33 18.84 -1.54
CA ALA A 397 21.82 17.99 -2.61
C ALA A 397 21.51 16.56 -2.13
N TRP A 398 22.40 15.94 -1.36
CA TRP A 398 22.13 14.61 -0.80
C TRP A 398 21.01 14.64 0.23
N LYS A 399 20.99 15.62 1.14
CA LYS A 399 19.91 15.74 2.13
C LYS A 399 18.52 15.88 1.48
N ALA A 400 18.45 16.56 0.33
CA ALA A 400 17.21 16.76 -0.42
C ALA A 400 16.77 15.53 -1.23
N ALA A 401 17.67 14.91 -2.00
CA ALA A 401 17.31 13.88 -2.98
C ALA A 401 17.85 12.47 -2.66
N GLY A 402 18.93 12.37 -1.89
CA GLY A 402 19.61 11.13 -1.54
C GLY A 402 18.69 10.09 -0.89
N PRO A 403 17.99 10.42 0.21
CA PRO A 403 17.00 9.55 0.84
C PRO A 403 15.98 8.94 -0.13
N GLY A 404 15.44 9.73 -1.05
CA GLY A 404 14.47 9.27 -2.05
C GLY A 404 15.10 8.35 -3.08
N GLY A 405 16.29 8.71 -3.56
CA GLY A 405 17.07 7.90 -4.49
C GLY A 405 17.48 6.53 -3.91
N THR A 406 17.99 6.50 -2.68
CA THR A 406 18.37 5.26 -2.00
C THR A 406 17.16 4.38 -1.74
N THR A 407 16.04 4.95 -1.28
CA THR A 407 14.79 4.22 -1.08
C THR A 407 14.35 3.52 -2.37
N THR A 408 14.38 4.23 -3.49
CA THR A 408 13.96 3.69 -4.80
C THR A 408 14.91 2.59 -5.28
N ALA A 409 16.22 2.81 -5.19
CA ALA A 409 17.24 1.85 -5.60
C ALA A 409 17.23 0.57 -4.76
N THR A 410 17.02 0.68 -3.45
CA THR A 410 16.94 -0.46 -2.54
C THR A 410 15.65 -1.24 -2.77
N SER A 411 14.50 -0.56 -2.87
CA SER A 411 13.19 -1.21 -3.07
C SER A 411 13.12 -2.02 -4.36
N THR A 412 13.72 -1.50 -5.45
CA THR A 412 13.74 -2.19 -6.75
C THR A 412 14.58 -3.46 -6.72
N LYS A 413 15.65 -3.51 -5.92
CA LYS A 413 16.48 -4.71 -5.72
C LYS A 413 15.83 -5.74 -4.79
N SER A 414 14.94 -5.30 -3.90
CA SER A 414 14.21 -6.18 -2.98
C SER A 414 13.10 -6.99 -3.63
N VAL A 415 12.73 -6.69 -4.88
CA VAL A 415 11.79 -7.50 -5.65
C VAL A 415 12.54 -8.68 -6.28
N PRO A 416 12.23 -9.94 -5.95
CA PRO A 416 12.94 -11.09 -6.48
C PRO A 416 12.81 -11.16 -8.01
N VAL A 417 13.94 -11.04 -8.72
CA VAL A 417 14.02 -11.26 -10.17
C VAL A 417 14.26 -12.74 -10.42
N THR A 418 13.30 -13.43 -11.05
CA THR A 418 13.54 -14.79 -11.55
C THR A 418 14.35 -14.71 -12.85
N LYS A 419 15.63 -15.10 -12.79
CA LYS A 419 16.45 -15.33 -13.99
C LYS A 419 15.79 -16.43 -14.84
N THR A 420 15.59 -16.17 -16.13
CA THR A 420 15.38 -17.24 -17.10
C THR A 420 16.73 -17.91 -17.33
N GLU A 421 16.82 -19.21 -17.15
CA GLU A 421 17.64 -20.00 -18.08
C GLU A 421 17.03 -19.76 -19.46
N HIS A 422 17.80 -19.14 -20.36
CA HIS A 422 17.44 -19.11 -21.76
C HIS A 422 17.45 -20.56 -22.26
N THR A 423 16.28 -21.21 -22.30
CA THR A 423 16.05 -22.27 -23.28
C THR A 423 15.98 -21.56 -24.63
N THR A 424 17.12 -21.54 -25.32
CA THR A 424 17.22 -21.23 -26.74
C THR A 424 16.33 -22.20 -27.51
N HIS A 425 15.10 -21.79 -27.79
CA HIS A 425 14.42 -22.31 -28.96
C HIS A 425 15.03 -21.58 -30.17
N GLU A 426 15.98 -22.26 -30.82
CA GLU A 426 16.39 -21.95 -32.19
C GLU A 426 15.15 -22.06 -33.08
N THR A 427 14.48 -20.93 -33.31
CA THR A 427 13.61 -20.79 -34.47
C THR A 427 14.51 -20.40 -35.63
N ILE A 428 14.89 -21.39 -36.42
CA ILE A 428 15.49 -21.25 -37.75
C ILE A 428 14.58 -20.34 -38.58
N ILE A 429 15.04 -19.14 -38.89
CA ILE A 429 14.51 -18.34 -40.01
C ILE A 429 15.65 -18.20 -41.01
N ASN A 430 15.57 -19.02 -42.06
CA ASN A 430 16.35 -18.88 -43.27
C ASN A 430 15.89 -17.64 -44.06
N GLY A 431 16.87 -16.87 -44.55
CA GLY A 431 16.73 -16.02 -45.74
C GLY A 431 16.50 -14.54 -45.47
N VAL A 432 17.55 -13.73 -45.56
CA VAL A 432 17.91 -12.94 -46.77
C VAL A 432 19.14 -12.08 -46.41
N LEU A 433 20.19 -12.24 -47.22
CA LEU A 433 21.46 -11.48 -47.25
C LEU A 433 21.17 -9.98 -47.45
N THR A 434 21.93 -9.04 -46.88
CA THR A 434 23.19 -8.55 -47.50
C THR A 434 24.13 -7.82 -46.53
N ASN A 435 25.42 -8.03 -46.79
CA ASN A 435 26.63 -7.42 -46.24
C ASN A 435 26.66 -5.88 -46.18
N THR A 436 27.31 -5.34 -45.13
CA THR A 436 28.51 -4.48 -45.22
C THR A 436 29.24 -4.41 -43.87
N GLU A 437 30.58 -4.55 -43.91
CA GLU A 437 31.52 -4.60 -42.78
C GLU A 437 32.00 -3.18 -42.29
N PRO A 438 33.17 -2.97 -41.61
CA PRO A 438 33.25 -2.80 -40.15
C PRO A 438 34.01 -1.51 -39.73
N ALA A 439 33.77 -0.95 -38.53
CA ALA A 439 34.74 -0.04 -37.90
C ALA A 439 34.51 0.19 -36.40
N THR A 440 35.42 -0.38 -35.61
CA THR A 440 36.14 0.21 -34.44
C THR A 440 35.60 1.48 -33.78
N GLY A 441 35.37 1.43 -32.45
CA GLY A 441 35.25 2.63 -31.62
C GLY A 441 34.85 2.40 -30.15
N ILE A 442 35.82 1.97 -29.33
CA ILE A 442 36.04 2.31 -27.91
C ILE A 442 34.79 2.34 -26.98
N VAL A 443 34.71 1.32 -26.12
CA VAL A 443 33.83 1.26 -24.94
C VAL A 443 34.42 2.13 -23.83
N ILE A 444 33.75 3.24 -23.48
CA ILE A 444 33.93 3.92 -22.18
C ILE A 444 32.61 3.84 -21.42
N ARG A 445 32.63 3.06 -20.33
CA ARG A 445 31.57 2.97 -19.33
C ARG A 445 31.59 4.24 -18.47
N GLY A 446 30.45 4.89 -18.29
CA GLY A 446 30.30 5.94 -17.29
C GLY A 446 29.00 6.73 -17.41
N VAL A 447 28.11 6.52 -16.45
CA VAL A 447 27.20 7.52 -15.84
C VAL A 447 26.69 8.64 -16.75
N ALA A 448 25.44 8.49 -17.21
CA ALA A 448 24.39 9.52 -17.33
C ALA A 448 23.43 9.13 -18.46
N GLN A 449 22.14 9.01 -18.16
CA GLN A 449 21.12 9.40 -19.13
C GLN A 449 19.77 9.62 -18.42
N THR A 450 19.45 10.91 -18.32
CA THR A 450 18.14 11.48 -18.02
C THR A 450 17.47 11.80 -19.37
N VAL A 451 16.23 11.32 -19.54
CA VAL A 451 15.13 11.84 -20.37
C VAL A 451 15.41 12.14 -21.85
N THR A 452 14.75 11.37 -22.72
CA THR A 452 13.89 11.91 -23.80
C THR A 452 12.85 10.84 -24.15
N ILE A 453 11.58 11.21 -24.40
CA ILE A 453 10.76 10.79 -25.56
C ILE A 453 9.33 11.30 -25.39
N PHE A 454 8.93 12.13 -26.35
CA PHE A 454 7.55 12.48 -26.68
C PHE A 454 7.04 11.56 -27.81
N THR A 455 5.75 11.22 -27.71
CA THR A 455 4.76 10.84 -28.75
C THR A 455 4.76 9.48 -29.48
N LYS A 456 3.52 8.94 -29.48
CA LYS A 456 2.71 8.29 -30.55
C LYS A 456 2.89 6.81 -30.90
N ASP A 457 1.78 6.10 -30.62
CA ASP A 457 1.20 4.92 -31.27
C ASP A 457 1.86 3.53 -31.15
N THR A 458 0.94 2.59 -30.91
CA THR A 458 0.99 1.13 -31.13
C THR A 458 1.77 0.24 -30.15
N THR A 459 0.97 -0.44 -29.32
CA THR A 459 0.98 -1.89 -29.03
C THR A 459 2.30 -2.57 -28.65
N THR A 460 2.23 -3.27 -27.50
CA THR A 460 3.22 -4.17 -26.86
C THR A 460 4.17 -3.45 -25.92
N ILE A 461 3.82 -3.40 -24.63
CA ILE A 461 4.62 -2.71 -23.61
C ILE A 461 5.59 -3.67 -22.94
N GLY A 462 6.88 -3.36 -23.09
CA GLY A 462 8.03 -4.04 -22.47
C GLY A 462 8.38 -3.54 -21.07
N VAL A 463 9.30 -4.26 -20.43
CA VAL A 463 9.70 -4.23 -19.01
C VAL A 463 10.19 -2.87 -18.47
N ALA A 464 10.50 -1.90 -19.33
CA ALA A 464 10.86 -0.55 -18.90
C ALA A 464 9.66 0.20 -18.27
N ASP A 465 8.42 -0.06 -18.69
CA ASP A 465 7.30 0.82 -18.36
C ASP A 465 6.69 0.61 -16.97
N ILE A 466 6.85 -0.53 -16.28
CA ILE A 466 6.32 -0.66 -14.91
C ILE A 466 7.28 -0.07 -13.89
N THR A 467 8.58 -0.20 -14.12
CA THR A 467 9.61 0.51 -13.35
C THR A 467 9.52 2.00 -13.66
N THR A 468 9.27 2.40 -14.91
CA THR A 468 8.93 3.78 -15.27
C THR A 468 7.59 4.21 -14.70
N VAL A 469 6.57 3.37 -14.55
CA VAL A 469 5.30 3.77 -13.90
C VAL A 469 5.45 3.90 -12.39
N LEU A 470 6.18 3.01 -11.71
CA LEU A 470 6.53 3.18 -10.31
C LEU A 470 7.42 4.41 -10.13
N TYR A 471 8.44 4.57 -10.97
CA TYR A 471 9.31 5.73 -10.98
C TYR A 471 8.56 7.01 -11.36
N THR A 472 7.61 6.99 -12.29
CA THR A 472 6.84 8.15 -12.75
C THR A 472 5.71 8.45 -11.78
N ILE A 473 5.09 7.48 -11.12
CA ILE A 473 4.11 7.77 -10.05
C ILE A 473 4.83 8.23 -8.79
N ILE A 474 5.94 7.59 -8.40
CA ILE A 474 6.76 8.00 -7.25
C ILE A 474 7.43 9.34 -7.55
N SER A 475 8.04 9.53 -8.72
CA SER A 475 8.63 10.80 -9.15
C SER A 475 7.58 11.85 -9.45
N GLN A 476 6.41 11.58 -10.03
CA GLN A 476 5.38 12.61 -10.18
C GLN A 476 4.79 12.98 -8.82
N ASN A 477 4.57 12.04 -7.90
CA ASN A 477 4.08 12.39 -6.57
C ASN A 477 5.15 13.10 -5.71
N ILE A 478 6.43 12.73 -5.83
CA ILE A 478 7.55 13.39 -5.15
C ILE A 478 7.86 14.74 -5.79
N THR A 479 8.00 14.82 -7.12
CA THR A 479 8.27 16.06 -7.86
C THR A 479 7.11 17.03 -7.70
N HIS A 480 5.85 16.59 -7.81
CA HIS A 480 4.69 17.47 -7.57
C HIS A 480 4.61 17.89 -6.10
N MET A 481 4.92 17.04 -5.12
CA MET A 481 5.05 17.50 -3.71
C MET A 481 6.20 18.50 -3.52
N VAL A 482 7.36 18.26 -4.11
CA VAL A 482 8.54 19.12 -3.98
C VAL A 482 8.29 20.47 -4.63
N THR A 483 7.74 20.53 -5.85
CA THR A 483 7.37 21.80 -6.48
C THR A 483 6.26 22.52 -5.70
N THR A 484 5.24 21.82 -5.21
CA THR A 484 4.19 22.47 -4.40
C THR A 484 4.75 22.98 -3.06
N THR A 485 5.77 22.33 -2.49
CA THR A 485 6.41 22.76 -1.23
C THR A 485 7.38 23.91 -1.46
N GLU A 486 8.13 23.91 -2.57
CA GLU A 486 9.02 25.02 -2.97
C GLU A 486 8.23 26.28 -3.33
N GLU A 487 7.10 26.14 -4.04
CA GLU A 487 6.19 27.26 -4.31
C GLU A 487 5.54 27.80 -3.03
N LEU A 488 5.17 26.93 -2.08
CA LEU A 488 4.62 27.35 -0.78
C LEU A 488 5.67 28.08 0.07
N VAL A 489 6.91 27.59 0.09
CA VAL A 489 8.03 28.20 0.82
C VAL A 489 8.44 29.53 0.18
N SER A 490 8.47 29.62 -1.16
CA SER A 490 8.69 30.88 -1.88
C SER A 490 7.60 31.89 -1.57
N THR A 491 6.32 31.49 -1.65
CA THR A 491 5.18 32.38 -1.38
C THR A 491 5.17 32.85 0.07
N ILE A 492 5.52 31.98 1.04
CA ILE A 492 5.63 32.35 2.46
C ILE A 492 6.83 33.29 2.70
N SER A 493 7.95 33.09 1.99
CA SER A 493 9.12 33.97 2.05
C SER A 493 8.80 35.36 1.49
N ASP A 494 8.06 35.44 0.38
CA ASP A 494 7.68 36.72 -0.24
C ASP A 494 6.66 37.49 0.61
N ILE A 495 5.75 36.79 1.29
CA ILE A 495 4.80 37.40 2.25
C ILE A 495 5.53 37.89 3.53
N ALA A 496 6.56 37.16 3.97
CA ALA A 496 7.37 37.56 5.13
C ALA A 496 8.29 38.76 4.85
N VAL A 497 8.72 38.94 3.60
CA VAL A 497 9.50 40.12 3.17
C VAL A 497 8.60 41.34 2.92
N GLY A 498 7.39 41.14 2.40
CA GLY A 498 6.42 42.22 2.18
C GLY A 498 5.77 42.83 3.44
N THR A 499 6.05 42.29 4.63
CA THR A 499 5.56 42.81 5.92
C THR A 499 6.64 43.55 6.73
N GLN A 500 7.83 43.75 6.17
CA GLN A 500 8.91 44.58 6.74
C GLN A 500 9.21 45.88 5.97
N THR A 501 8.32 46.30 5.08
CA THR A 501 8.31 47.66 4.48
C THR A 501 7.01 48.35 4.83
#